data_AF-A0A940KZ28-F1
#
_entry.id   AF-A0A940KZ28-F1
#
_cell.length_a   1.000
_cell.length_b   1.000
_cell.length_c   1.000
_cell.angle_alpha   90.00
_cell.angle_beta   90.00
_cell.angle_gamma   90.00
#
_symmetry.space_group_name_H-M   'P 1'
#
loop_
_entity.id
_entity.type
_entity.pdbx_description
1 polymer ?
#
loop_
_entity_poly.entity_id
_entity_poly.type
_entity_poly.pdbx_seq_one_letter_code
_entity_poly.pdbx_strand_id
1 'polypeptide(L)'
;MSDRDRMTSAPSLADALRALPQAAPQPDLWPDLAQALAARRRRPWRRYALPAALAAGIAMLALAPLSTTTLPPAVPTQTAATTKADTPPTADAELAALHQRSQALERWIASATVAPLDSRDLMAAVEVEDMIGLVDVQLGATRGDADALPLWRQRVTLLEDLATIRANRYAIAAN
;
A
#
# COMPACT_ATOMS: atom_id res chain seq x y z
N MET A 1 36.49 -57.36 -20.42
CA MET A 1 36.83 -56.15 -21.22
C MET A 1 35.55 -55.40 -21.57
N SER A 2 34.67 -55.15 -20.57
CA SER A 2 33.33 -54.59 -20.76
C SER A 2 32.88 -53.97 -19.42
N ASP A 3 32.90 -52.63 -19.30
CA ASP A 3 32.02 -51.87 -18.40
C ASP A 3 32.25 -50.35 -18.52
N ARG A 4 33.48 -49.91 -18.83
CA ARG A 4 33.81 -48.47 -18.93
C ARG A 4 33.16 -47.74 -20.11
N ASP A 5 32.82 -48.45 -21.19
CA ASP A 5 32.26 -47.81 -22.40
C ASP A 5 30.75 -47.52 -22.30
N ARG A 6 30.03 -48.05 -21.29
CA ARG A 6 28.59 -47.74 -21.12
C ARG A 6 28.34 -46.41 -20.40
N MET A 7 29.29 -45.91 -19.60
CA MET A 7 29.12 -44.67 -18.82
C MET A 7 29.36 -43.39 -19.62
N THR A 8 30.00 -43.46 -20.78
CA THR A 8 30.27 -42.32 -21.68
C THR A 8 29.14 -42.01 -22.66
N SER A 9 28.05 -42.80 -22.65
CA SER A 9 26.90 -42.61 -23.55
C SER A 9 25.79 -41.71 -22.99
N ALA A 10 25.90 -41.26 -21.74
CA ALA A 10 24.98 -40.27 -21.19
C ALA A 10 25.42 -38.87 -21.66
N PRO A 11 24.55 -38.07 -22.30
CA PRO A 11 24.89 -36.70 -22.64
C PRO A 11 25.33 -35.97 -21.35
N SER A 12 26.46 -35.26 -21.42
CA SER A 12 26.96 -34.56 -20.24
C SER A 12 25.91 -33.55 -19.77
N LEU A 13 25.85 -33.27 -18.47
CA LEU A 13 24.96 -32.26 -17.90
C LEU A 13 25.08 -30.91 -18.65
N ALA A 14 26.28 -30.58 -19.11
CA ALA A 14 26.54 -29.39 -19.91
C ALA A 14 25.81 -29.41 -21.27
N ASP A 15 25.69 -30.57 -21.91
CA ASP A 15 24.96 -30.72 -23.18
C ASP A 15 23.45 -30.69 -22.95
N ALA A 16 22.97 -31.25 -21.84
CA ALA A 16 21.56 -31.16 -21.43
C ALA A 16 21.12 -29.71 -21.14
N LEU A 17 21.99 -28.91 -20.50
CA LEU A 17 21.73 -27.49 -20.26
C LEU A 17 21.79 -26.66 -21.56
N ARG A 18 22.69 -26.99 -22.49
CA ARG A 18 22.74 -26.33 -23.81
C ARG A 18 21.58 -26.69 -24.73
N ALA A 19 20.95 -27.85 -24.52
CA ALA A 19 19.77 -28.27 -25.26
C ALA A 19 18.48 -27.60 -24.78
N LEU A 20 18.51 -26.80 -23.69
CA LEU A 20 17.35 -26.05 -23.26
C LEU A 20 17.00 -24.98 -24.31
N PRO A 21 15.71 -24.85 -24.68
CA PRO A 21 15.27 -23.82 -25.60
C PRO A 21 15.59 -22.46 -24.98
N GLN A 22 16.24 -21.59 -25.77
CA GLN A 22 16.52 -20.23 -25.34
C GLN A 22 15.20 -19.49 -25.13
N ALA A 23 14.81 -19.31 -23.87
CA ALA A 23 13.72 -18.44 -23.51
C ALA A 23 14.17 -16.99 -23.71
N ALA A 24 13.74 -16.37 -24.80
CA ALA A 24 13.91 -14.93 -24.97
C ALA A 24 13.05 -14.20 -23.92
N PRO A 25 13.56 -13.16 -23.26
CA PRO A 25 12.75 -12.35 -22.36
C PRO A 25 11.58 -11.73 -23.13
N GLN A 26 10.41 -11.68 -22.50
CA GLN A 26 9.27 -10.96 -23.09
C GLN A 26 9.65 -9.49 -23.27
N PRO A 27 9.15 -8.83 -24.33
CA PRO A 27 9.40 -7.41 -24.54
C PRO A 27 8.90 -6.60 -23.34
N ASP A 28 9.62 -5.53 -23.03
CA ASP A 28 9.29 -4.63 -21.92
C ASP A 28 7.90 -4.01 -22.13
N LEU A 29 6.97 -4.31 -21.24
CA LEU A 29 5.58 -3.81 -21.25
C LEU A 29 5.44 -2.46 -20.51
N TRP A 30 6.51 -1.99 -19.88
CA TRP A 30 6.51 -0.73 -19.13
C TRP A 30 6.13 0.50 -19.96
N PRO A 31 6.59 0.67 -21.22
CA PRO A 31 6.23 1.83 -22.02
C PRO A 31 4.73 1.91 -22.28
N ASP A 32 4.09 0.77 -22.55
CA ASP A 32 2.66 0.69 -22.84
C ASP A 32 1.82 1.02 -21.59
N LEU A 33 2.23 0.51 -20.43
CA LEU A 33 1.61 0.86 -19.14
C LEU A 33 1.76 2.35 -18.82
N ALA A 34 2.96 2.91 -19.00
CA ALA A 34 3.23 4.32 -18.76
C ALA A 34 2.37 5.21 -19.68
N GLN A 35 2.21 4.83 -20.95
CA GLN A 35 1.33 5.52 -21.89
C GLN A 35 -0.14 5.43 -21.50
N ALA A 36 -0.63 4.25 -21.10
CA ALA A 36 -2.00 4.06 -20.65
C ALA A 36 -2.33 4.93 -19.42
N LEU A 37 -1.42 4.99 -18.44
CA LEU A 37 -1.55 5.84 -17.25
C LEU A 37 -1.51 7.32 -17.60
N ALA A 38 -0.60 7.75 -18.50
CA ALA A 38 -0.50 9.13 -18.94
C ALA A 38 -1.77 9.59 -19.69
N ALA A 39 -2.33 8.75 -20.55
CA ALA A 39 -3.58 9.03 -21.26
C ALA A 39 -4.76 9.23 -20.29
N ARG A 40 -4.86 8.39 -19.24
CA ARG A 40 -5.89 8.52 -18.20
C ARG A 40 -5.75 9.81 -17.40
N ARG A 41 -4.53 10.23 -17.09
CA ARG A 41 -4.23 11.47 -16.34
C ARG A 41 -4.48 12.74 -17.14
N ARG A 42 -4.35 12.67 -18.47
CA ARG A 42 -4.65 13.76 -19.42
C ARG A 42 -6.14 13.91 -19.74
N ARG A 43 -6.99 12.98 -19.29
CA ARG A 43 -8.44 13.09 -19.47
C ARG A 43 -8.93 14.41 -18.82
N PRO A 44 -9.75 15.22 -19.50
CA PRO A 44 -10.10 16.58 -19.08
C PRO A 44 -11.04 16.66 -17.86
N TRP A 45 -11.04 15.65 -16.97
CA TRP A 45 -11.78 15.68 -15.71
C TRP A 45 -11.40 16.89 -14.85
N ARG A 46 -10.17 17.41 -14.97
CA ARG A 46 -9.74 18.68 -14.35
C ARG A 46 -10.64 19.87 -14.71
N ARG A 47 -11.24 19.92 -15.91
CA ARG A 47 -12.09 21.05 -16.33
C ARG A 47 -13.49 21.01 -15.69
N TYR A 48 -13.94 19.85 -15.23
CA TYR A 48 -15.25 19.66 -14.59
C TYR A 48 -15.15 19.44 -13.07
N ALA A 49 -14.00 19.00 -12.55
CA ALA A 49 -13.78 18.78 -11.12
C ALA A 49 -13.51 20.08 -10.32
N LEU A 50 -12.97 21.11 -10.97
CA LEU A 50 -12.69 22.41 -10.34
C LEU A 50 -13.96 23.14 -9.84
N PRO A 51 -15.05 23.28 -10.62
CA PRO A 51 -16.27 23.91 -10.11
C PRO A 51 -17.06 23.03 -9.14
N ALA A 52 -16.94 21.70 -9.23
CA ALA A 52 -17.64 20.77 -8.35
C ALA A 52 -17.09 20.77 -6.90
N ALA A 53 -15.77 20.94 -6.73
CA ALA A 53 -15.16 21.01 -5.40
C ALA A 53 -15.54 22.28 -4.62
N LEU A 54 -15.77 23.40 -5.32
CA LEU A 54 -16.20 24.65 -4.72
C LEU A 54 -17.67 24.60 -4.24
N ALA A 55 -18.55 23.96 -5.02
CA ALA A 55 -19.95 23.74 -4.62
C ALA A 55 -20.08 22.78 -3.42
N ALA A 56 -19.25 21.74 -3.34
CA ALA A 56 -19.22 20.81 -2.21
C ALA A 56 -18.68 21.48 -0.92
N GLY A 57 -17.71 22.39 -1.04
CA GLY A 57 -17.17 23.14 0.11
C GLY A 57 -18.19 24.09 0.75
N ILE A 58 -19.01 24.78 -0.06
CA ILE A 58 -20.05 25.68 0.45
C ILE A 58 -21.20 24.90 1.12
N ALA A 59 -21.55 23.72 0.58
CA ALA A 59 -22.55 22.84 1.19
C ALA A 59 -22.09 22.24 2.53
N MET A 60 -20.79 21.96 2.71
CA MET A 60 -20.24 21.47 3.98
C MET A 60 -20.19 22.55 5.08
N LEU A 61 -20.05 23.83 4.73
CA LEU A 61 -20.03 24.93 5.72
C LEU A 61 -21.42 25.26 6.28
N ALA A 62 -22.48 25.00 5.51
CA ALA A 62 -23.87 25.26 5.91
C ALA A 62 -24.46 24.21 6.87
N LEU A 63 -23.80 23.06 7.04
CA LEU A 63 -24.25 21.94 7.87
C LEU A 63 -23.31 21.63 9.05
N ALA A 64 -22.40 22.54 9.40
CA ALA A 64 -21.51 22.36 10.55
C ALA A 64 -22.22 22.81 11.85
N PRO A 65 -22.54 21.90 12.79
CA PRO A 65 -23.03 22.30 14.10
C PRO A 65 -21.91 23.01 14.87
N LEU A 66 -22.19 24.24 15.34
CA LEU A 66 -21.37 24.92 16.32
C LEU A 66 -21.41 24.13 17.63
N SER A 67 -20.45 23.22 17.83
CA SER A 67 -20.27 22.53 19.10
C SER A 67 -19.28 23.32 19.95
N THR A 68 -19.82 24.08 20.89
CA THR A 68 -19.10 24.76 21.96
C THR A 68 -18.34 23.74 22.82
N THR A 69 -17.02 23.84 22.85
CA THR A 69 -16.13 23.02 23.67
C THR A 69 -16.26 23.41 25.15
N THR A 70 -16.96 22.60 25.94
CA THR A 70 -16.77 22.54 27.38
C THR A 70 -15.76 21.45 27.71
N LEU A 71 -14.63 21.84 28.29
CA LEU A 71 -13.58 20.96 28.79
C LEU A 71 -14.00 20.38 30.15
N PRO A 72 -13.87 19.06 30.38
CA PRO A 72 -13.34 18.58 31.65
C PRO A 72 -12.41 17.34 31.52
N PRO A 73 -11.72 16.93 32.61
CA PRO A 73 -10.41 16.30 32.53
C PRO A 73 -10.40 14.76 32.50
N ALA A 74 -9.22 14.27 32.09
CA ALA A 74 -8.69 12.91 32.06
C ALA A 74 -9.31 11.83 32.96
N VAL A 75 -9.69 10.69 32.34
CA VAL A 75 -9.23 9.30 32.62
C VAL A 75 -9.72 8.38 31.48
N PRO A 76 -8.97 7.31 31.11
CA PRO A 76 -9.25 6.55 29.90
C PRO A 76 -10.28 5.45 30.17
N THR A 77 -11.50 5.63 29.68
CA THR A 77 -12.50 4.55 29.62
C THR A 77 -12.85 4.28 28.16
N GLN A 78 -12.36 3.14 27.69
CA GLN A 78 -12.77 2.46 26.47
C GLN A 78 -14.30 2.46 26.39
N THR A 79 -14.87 3.29 25.51
CA THR A 79 -16.32 3.32 25.25
C THR A 79 -16.53 3.26 23.75
N ALA A 80 -17.11 2.13 23.34
CA ALA A 80 -17.53 1.82 22.00
C ALA A 80 -18.32 2.97 21.37
N ALA A 81 -17.89 3.40 20.19
CA ALA A 81 -18.66 4.29 19.35
C ALA A 81 -19.79 3.49 18.70
N THR A 82 -21.02 3.69 19.18
CA THR A 82 -22.24 3.25 18.49
C THR A 82 -22.38 4.04 17.18
N THR A 83 -22.26 3.37 16.03
CA THR A 83 -22.77 3.89 14.75
C THR A 83 -23.65 2.83 14.07
N LYS A 84 -24.96 3.11 14.13
CA LYS A 84 -26.08 2.69 13.26
C LYS A 84 -25.87 1.50 12.29
N ALA A 85 -26.70 0.47 12.52
CA ALA A 85 -27.11 -0.60 11.61
C ALA A 85 -25.97 -1.47 11.06
N ASP A 86 -25.37 -2.27 11.94
CA ASP A 86 -24.40 -3.32 11.61
C ASP A 86 -25.07 -4.47 10.85
N THR A 87 -25.14 -4.35 9.53
CA THR A 87 -24.85 -5.52 8.72
C THR A 87 -23.33 -5.61 8.66
N PRO A 88 -22.70 -6.71 9.14
CA PRO A 88 -21.24 -6.83 9.06
C PRO A 88 -20.82 -6.65 7.59
N PRO A 89 -19.80 -5.82 7.30
CA PRO A 89 -19.33 -5.65 5.95
C PRO A 89 -18.97 -7.01 5.38
N THR A 90 -19.36 -7.27 4.13
CA THR A 90 -18.89 -8.46 3.42
C THR A 90 -17.37 -8.38 3.30
N ALA A 91 -16.70 -9.54 3.24
CA ALA A 91 -15.25 -9.61 3.11
C ALA A 91 -14.73 -8.73 1.95
N ASP A 92 -15.46 -8.70 0.82
CA ASP A 92 -15.14 -7.89 -0.34
C ASP A 92 -15.22 -6.38 -0.07
N ALA A 93 -16.24 -5.94 0.69
CA ALA A 93 -16.40 -4.54 1.05
C ALA A 93 -15.29 -4.07 2.01
N GLU A 94 -14.90 -4.94 2.95
CA GLU A 94 -13.77 -4.68 3.84
C GLU A 94 -12.46 -4.60 3.06
N LEU A 95 -12.20 -5.57 2.17
CA LEU A 95 -11.00 -5.60 1.35
C LEU A 95 -10.88 -4.34 0.49
N ALA A 96 -11.97 -3.90 -0.13
CA ALA A 96 -12.02 -2.63 -0.87
C ALA A 96 -11.72 -1.41 0.02
N ALA A 97 -12.23 -1.38 1.25
CA ALA A 97 -11.94 -0.32 2.21
C ALA A 97 -10.46 -0.29 2.62
N LEU A 98 -9.84 -1.46 2.84
CA LEU A 98 -8.41 -1.59 3.14
C LEU A 98 -7.54 -1.09 1.99
N HIS A 99 -7.87 -1.43 0.74
CA HIS A 99 -7.17 -0.92 -0.45
C HIS A 99 -7.23 0.60 -0.51
N GLN A 100 -8.41 1.18 -0.32
CA GLN A 100 -8.58 2.62 -0.34
C GLN A 100 -7.79 3.32 0.79
N ARG A 101 -7.81 2.74 2.00
CA ARG A 101 -7.07 3.26 3.16
C ARG A 101 -5.56 3.23 2.91
N SER A 102 -5.05 2.11 2.42
CA SER A 102 -3.65 1.95 2.05
C SER A 102 -3.21 2.99 1.02
N GLN A 103 -3.96 3.16 -0.08
CA GLN A 103 -3.65 4.17 -1.11
C GLN A 103 -3.69 5.60 -0.57
N ALA A 104 -4.54 5.88 0.42
CA ALA A 104 -4.58 7.19 1.06
C ALA A 104 -3.33 7.43 1.91
N LEU A 105 -2.90 6.44 2.69
CA LEU A 105 -1.68 6.51 3.50
C LEU A 105 -0.43 6.68 2.63
N GLU A 106 -0.28 5.86 1.59
CA GLU A 106 0.85 5.97 0.66
C GLU A 106 0.95 7.35 0.01
N ARG A 107 -0.19 7.90 -0.44
CA ARG A 107 -0.22 9.25 -1.01
C ARG A 107 0.18 10.31 0.00
N TRP A 108 -0.27 10.17 1.24
CA TRP A 108 0.10 11.08 2.32
C TRP A 108 1.60 10.98 2.63
N ILE A 109 2.13 9.76 2.80
CA ILE A 109 3.55 9.47 3.04
C ILE A 109 4.43 10.02 1.90
N ALA A 110 4.00 9.84 0.65
CA ALA A 110 4.72 10.34 -0.53
C ALA A 110 4.65 11.87 -0.67
N SER A 111 3.59 12.50 -0.15
CA SER A 111 3.46 13.96 -0.13
C SER A 111 4.23 14.62 1.02
N ALA A 112 4.61 13.86 2.05
CA ALA A 112 5.41 14.36 3.15
C ALA A 112 6.83 14.69 2.67
N THR A 113 7.28 15.91 2.93
CA THR A 113 8.60 16.40 2.54
C THR A 113 9.72 15.59 3.19
N VAL A 114 10.77 15.24 2.43
CA VAL A 114 11.95 14.53 2.95
C VAL A 114 12.78 15.51 3.79
N ALA A 115 12.50 15.55 5.09
CA ALA A 115 13.33 16.23 6.08
C ALA A 115 14.29 15.22 6.74
N PRO A 116 15.45 15.66 7.25
CA PRO A 116 16.37 14.77 7.96
C PRO A 116 15.70 14.12 9.19
N LEU A 117 15.69 12.78 9.23
CA LEU A 117 15.26 12.00 10.41
C LEU A 117 16.43 11.86 11.40
N ASP A 118 16.10 11.77 12.69
CA ASP A 118 17.07 11.31 13.68
C ASP A 118 17.39 9.82 13.44
N SER A 119 18.58 9.38 13.86
CA SER A 119 19.10 8.03 13.61
C SER A 119 18.14 6.94 14.10
N ARG A 120 17.51 7.15 15.27
CA ARG A 120 16.56 6.18 15.85
C ARG A 120 15.28 6.04 15.02
N ASP A 121 14.71 7.16 14.60
CA ASP A 121 13.49 7.17 13.79
C ASP A 121 13.76 6.64 12.38
N LEU A 122 14.95 6.89 11.84
CA LEU A 122 15.36 6.35 10.55
C LEU A 122 15.46 4.83 10.61
N MET A 123 16.08 4.27 11.66
CA MET A 123 16.13 2.81 11.85
C MET A 123 14.74 2.21 11.98
N ALA A 124 13.85 2.81 12.77
CA ALA A 124 12.48 2.35 12.91
C ALA A 124 11.70 2.43 11.59
N ALA A 125 11.87 3.51 10.81
CA ALA A 125 11.23 3.66 9.51
C ALA A 125 11.70 2.59 8.52
N VAL A 126 13.01 2.30 8.46
CA VAL A 126 13.58 1.27 7.60
C VAL A 126 13.09 -0.13 7.98
N GLU A 127 13.00 -0.44 9.27
CA GLU A 127 12.45 -1.71 9.75
C GLU A 127 10.98 -1.90 9.33
N VAL A 128 10.15 -0.86 9.50
CA VAL A 128 8.75 -0.89 9.06
C VAL A 128 8.64 -1.02 7.53
N GLU A 129 9.49 -0.33 6.77
CA GLU A 129 9.52 -0.44 5.30
C GLU A 129 9.91 -1.86 4.83
N ASP A 130 10.86 -2.52 5.50
CA ASP A 130 11.21 -3.92 5.22
C ASP A 130 10.05 -4.88 5.52
N MET A 131 9.37 -4.68 6.66
CA MET A 131 8.18 -5.46 7.00
C MET A 131 7.03 -5.27 5.98
N ILE A 132 6.83 -4.05 5.47
CA ILE A 132 5.87 -3.78 4.40
C ILE A 132 6.27 -4.55 3.14
N GLY A 133 7.56 -4.51 2.77
CA GLY A 133 8.09 -5.26 1.63
C GLY A 133 7.83 -6.77 1.73
N LEU A 134 8.01 -7.36 2.92
CA LEU A 134 7.71 -8.78 3.16
C LEU A 134 6.22 -9.10 2.99
N VAL A 135 5.34 -8.27 3.55
CA VAL A 135 3.88 -8.42 3.42
C VAL A 135 3.45 -8.28 1.96
N ASP A 136 4.05 -7.36 1.21
CA ASP A 136 3.75 -7.15 -0.21
C ASP A 136 4.15 -8.37 -1.06
N VAL A 137 5.27 -9.03 -0.75
CA VAL A 137 5.65 -10.30 -1.39
C VAL A 137 4.65 -11.42 -1.05
N GLN A 138 4.20 -11.52 0.21
CA GLN A 138 3.21 -12.51 0.63
C GLN A 138 1.85 -12.30 -0.03
N LEU A 139 1.41 -11.04 -0.13
CA LEU A 139 0.21 -10.64 -0.86
C LEU A 139 0.30 -11.04 -2.34
N GLY A 140 1.45 -10.82 -2.98
CA GLY A 140 1.68 -11.24 -4.37
C GLY A 140 1.64 -12.77 -4.59
N ALA A 141 1.96 -13.55 -3.57
CA ALA A 141 1.91 -15.02 -3.61
C ALA A 141 0.51 -15.60 -3.32
N THR A 142 -0.40 -14.79 -2.77
CA THR A 142 -1.73 -15.24 -2.33
C THR A 142 -2.69 -15.37 -3.52
N ARG A 143 -3.50 -16.45 -3.56
CA ARG A 143 -4.42 -16.75 -4.68
C ARG A 143 -5.90 -16.50 -4.39
N GLY A 144 -6.28 -16.18 -3.15
CA GLY A 144 -7.68 -16.00 -2.76
C GLY A 144 -7.87 -14.87 -1.74
N ASP A 145 -9.05 -14.24 -1.79
CA ASP A 145 -9.36 -13.05 -1.01
C ASP A 145 -9.42 -13.33 0.51
N ALA A 146 -9.84 -14.54 0.90
CA ALA A 146 -9.89 -14.95 2.31
C ALA A 146 -8.51 -14.96 2.99
N ASP A 147 -7.48 -15.40 2.26
CA ASP A 147 -6.10 -15.45 2.77
C ASP A 147 -5.41 -14.08 2.63
N ALA A 148 -5.83 -13.25 1.68
CA ALA A 148 -5.27 -11.92 1.45
C ALA A 148 -5.75 -10.89 2.49
N LEU A 149 -6.98 -11.05 3.00
CA LEU A 149 -7.60 -10.12 3.93
C LEU A 149 -6.78 -9.86 5.22
N PRO A 150 -6.25 -10.86 5.95
CA PRO A 150 -5.40 -10.60 7.11
C PRO A 150 -4.09 -9.87 6.74
N LEU A 151 -3.49 -10.18 5.59
CA LEU A 151 -2.28 -9.53 5.10
C LEU A 151 -2.55 -8.05 4.73
N TRP A 152 -3.70 -7.76 4.15
CA TRP A 152 -4.13 -6.39 3.86
C TRP A 152 -4.33 -5.56 5.12
N ARG A 153 -4.91 -6.14 6.17
CA ARG A 153 -5.02 -5.48 7.49
C ARG A 153 -3.64 -5.18 8.05
N GLN A 154 -2.74 -6.17 8.03
CA GLN A 154 -1.35 -6.01 8.50
C GLN A 154 -0.61 -4.90 7.73
N ARG A 155 -0.75 -4.86 6.41
CA ARG A 155 -0.16 -3.81 5.57
C ARG A 155 -0.63 -2.42 5.97
N VAL A 156 -1.92 -2.25 6.21
CA VAL A 156 -2.48 -0.97 6.66
C VAL A 156 -1.92 -0.57 8.01
N THR A 157 -1.82 -1.50 8.97
CA THR A 157 -1.20 -1.22 10.29
C THR A 157 0.25 -0.74 10.13
N LEU A 158 1.06 -1.41 9.31
CA LEU A 158 2.46 -0.99 9.09
C LEU A 158 2.56 0.38 8.40
N LEU A 159 1.67 0.69 7.46
CA LEU A 159 1.60 2.01 6.84
C LEU A 159 1.19 3.10 7.84
N GLU A 160 0.32 2.78 8.81
CA GLU A 160 -0.05 3.69 9.89
C GLU A 160 1.10 3.93 10.88
N ASP A 161 1.88 2.89 11.18
CA ASP A 161 3.09 3.01 12.00
C ASP A 161 4.14 3.89 11.30
N LEU A 162 4.42 3.62 10.02
CA LEU A 162 5.32 4.45 9.22
C LEU A 162 4.84 5.90 9.14
N ALA A 163 3.52 6.10 8.99
CA ALA A 163 2.94 7.43 8.99
C ALA A 163 3.11 8.14 10.34
N THR A 164 2.98 7.41 11.46
CA THR A 164 3.19 7.95 12.81
C THR A 164 4.63 8.39 13.03
N ILE A 165 5.61 7.59 12.60
CA ILE A 165 7.04 7.96 12.65
C ILE A 165 7.30 9.27 11.90
N ARG A 166 6.70 9.43 10.70
CA ARG A 166 6.81 10.67 9.91
C ARG A 166 6.01 11.83 10.52
N ALA A 167 4.87 11.57 11.15
CA ALA A 167 4.02 12.60 11.77
C ALA A 167 4.67 13.22 13.01
N ASN A 168 5.34 12.42 13.84
CA ASN A 168 6.02 12.88 15.06
C ASN A 168 7.05 13.99 14.77
N ARG A 169 7.60 14.03 13.56
CA ARG A 169 8.51 15.08 13.07
C ARG A 169 7.84 16.44 12.92
N TYR A 170 6.60 16.48 12.42
CA TYR A 170 5.85 17.73 12.25
C TYR A 170 5.47 18.36 13.59
N ALA A 171 5.29 17.55 14.64
CA ALA A 171 5.03 18.06 15.99
C ALA A 171 6.26 18.74 16.61
N ILE A 172 7.47 18.27 16.31
CA ILE A 172 8.73 18.86 16.81
C ILE A 172 9.11 20.13 16.04
N ALA A 173 8.85 20.19 14.73
CA ALA A 173 9.17 21.37 13.91
C ALA A 173 8.21 22.56 14.10
N ALA A 174 7.06 22.36 14.76
CA ALA A 174 6.05 23.39 15.01
C ALA A 174 6.20 24.07 16.39
N ASN A 175 7.14 23.63 17.23
CA ASN A 175 7.50 24.22 18.52
C ASN A 175 8.86 24.92 18.43
#